data_AF-A0AAF3JCA6-F1
#
_entry.id   AF-A0AAF3JCA6-F1
#
_cell.length_a   1.000
_cell.length_b   1.000
_cell.length_c   1.000
_cell.angle_alpha   90.00
_cell.angle_beta   90.00
_cell.angle_gamma   90.00
#
_symmetry.space_group_name_H-M   'P 1'
#
loop_
_entity.id
_entity.type
_entity.pdbx_description
1 polymer ?
#
loop_
_entity_poly.entity_id
_entity_poly.type
_entity_poly.pdbx_seq_one_letter_code
_entity_poly.pdbx_strand_id
1 'polypeptide(L)'
;MWISLGVSALVSVALAMPFDVKEQIQPITRVVYDDDLARNSMLPLAAATFSKNPQHCLTNIFKGTLKRQIEVKCDGFNGDTCSGFTAVLLTQKAIVISFRGTDAVLQLIEELEEAFKAQVPFPAGGNVNLYFYNAFLDVWNGGMKDDFLTLKNQYPGYALWVTGHSLGAAMASLCASYIINVGYFEKNDVKLVTFGQPRTGDATWAKWHDENVPYSVRVTHSHDIVPHLPFGNMGYNHHMTEVFFPTDMKVSSTFVVCAADESDSCSAGITTGLTVNDHLHYYEHHVSGWGQAG
;
A
#
# COMPACT_ATOMS: atom_id res chain seq x y z
N MET A 1 17.93 30.79 -79.77
CA MET A 1 17.67 29.34 -79.68
C MET A 1 17.97 28.94 -78.25
N TRP A 2 16.92 28.71 -77.48
CA TRP A 2 16.95 28.46 -76.04
C TRP A 2 17.36 27.01 -75.78
N ILE A 3 18.35 26.78 -74.90
CA ILE A 3 18.48 25.50 -74.19
C ILE A 3 18.72 25.79 -72.71
N SER A 4 17.88 25.11 -71.93
CA SER A 4 17.52 25.24 -70.53
C SER A 4 18.51 24.55 -69.58
N LEU A 5 18.73 25.22 -68.45
CA LEU A 5 18.92 24.75 -67.06
C LEU A 5 19.39 23.30 -66.83
N GLY A 6 20.56 23.18 -66.18
CA GLY A 6 20.98 21.98 -65.46
C GLY A 6 21.43 22.31 -64.04
N VAL A 7 20.59 22.01 -63.05
CA VAL A 7 20.99 21.62 -61.69
C VAL A 7 19.90 20.69 -61.17
N SER A 8 20.16 19.38 -61.19
CA SER A 8 19.30 18.38 -60.56
C SER A 8 19.73 18.22 -59.11
N ALA A 9 18.80 18.46 -58.19
CA ALA A 9 18.99 18.25 -56.76
C ALA A 9 18.96 16.75 -56.45
N LEU A 10 20.09 16.21 -55.97
CA LEU A 10 20.17 14.87 -55.40
C LEU A 10 19.54 14.90 -53.99
N VAL A 11 18.29 14.45 -53.90
CA VAL A 11 17.63 14.13 -52.64
C VAL A 11 18.28 12.86 -52.08
N SER A 12 19.02 13.02 -50.98
CA SER A 12 19.60 11.89 -50.24
C SER A 12 18.47 11.19 -49.48
N VAL A 13 18.10 10.00 -49.92
CA VAL A 13 17.21 9.10 -49.19
C VAL A 13 18.02 8.52 -48.02
N ALA A 14 17.81 9.06 -46.82
CA ALA A 14 18.28 8.42 -45.59
C ALA A 14 17.45 7.14 -45.38
N LEU A 15 18.07 5.99 -45.63
CA LEU A 15 17.56 4.69 -45.21
C LEU A 15 17.47 4.69 -43.69
N ALA A 16 16.25 4.68 -43.16
CA ALA A 16 15.98 4.49 -41.75
C ALA A 16 16.51 3.11 -41.34
N MET A 17 17.50 3.10 -40.44
CA MET A 17 17.94 1.89 -39.76
C MET A 17 16.82 1.41 -38.83
N PRO A 18 16.49 0.12 -38.77
CA PRO A 18 15.51 -0.38 -37.83
C PRO A 18 16.09 -0.24 -36.42
N PHE A 19 15.48 0.63 -35.61
CA PHE A 19 15.70 0.66 -34.16
C PHE A 19 15.12 -0.63 -33.58
N ASP A 20 15.98 -1.62 -33.35
CA ASP A 20 15.67 -2.81 -32.57
C ASP A 20 15.67 -2.41 -31.08
N VAL A 21 14.54 -1.86 -30.62
CA VAL A 21 14.30 -1.65 -29.18
C VAL A 21 13.97 -3.01 -28.58
N LYS A 22 15.02 -3.76 -28.22
CA LYS A 22 14.88 -4.78 -27.19
C LYS A 22 14.63 -4.05 -25.89
N GLU A 23 13.35 -3.89 -25.56
CA GLU A 23 12.88 -3.53 -24.24
C GLU A 23 13.52 -4.52 -23.25
N GLN A 24 14.57 -4.08 -22.56
CA GLN A 24 15.16 -4.87 -21.49
C GLN A 24 14.21 -4.78 -20.30
N ILE A 25 13.21 -5.66 -20.31
CA ILE A 25 12.40 -5.97 -19.13
C ILE A 25 13.39 -6.53 -18.11
N GLN A 26 13.88 -5.69 -17.21
CA GLN A 26 14.57 -6.19 -16.03
C GLN A 26 13.54 -7.03 -15.27
N PRO A 27 13.86 -8.29 -14.94
CA PRO A 27 12.93 -9.11 -14.18
C PRO A 27 12.66 -8.41 -12.85
N ILE A 28 11.40 -8.05 -12.60
CA ILE A 28 10.94 -7.55 -11.31
C ILE A 28 11.46 -8.55 -10.28
N THR A 29 12.37 -8.11 -9.40
CA THR A 29 12.93 -8.97 -8.36
C THR A 29 11.78 -9.40 -7.48
N ARG A 30 11.39 -10.68 -7.58
CA ARG A 30 10.29 -11.24 -6.82
C ARG A 30 10.54 -11.02 -5.33
N VAL A 31 9.65 -10.29 -4.67
CA VAL A 31 9.70 -10.08 -3.21
C VAL A 31 9.72 -11.45 -2.54
N VAL A 32 10.72 -11.66 -1.68
CA VAL A 32 10.75 -12.84 -0.80
C VAL A 32 9.92 -12.50 0.43
N TYR A 33 8.73 -13.08 0.50
CA TYR A 33 7.83 -12.89 1.64
C TYR A 33 8.45 -13.46 2.92
N ASP A 34 8.41 -12.66 3.98
CA ASP A 34 8.83 -13.00 5.34
C ASP A 34 7.59 -13.04 6.25
N ASP A 35 7.10 -14.25 6.55
CA ASP A 35 5.94 -14.47 7.42
C ASP A 35 6.20 -13.98 8.85
N ASP A 36 7.43 -14.14 9.36
CA ASP A 36 7.76 -13.68 10.71
C ASP A 36 7.68 -12.15 10.80
N LEU A 37 8.21 -11.43 9.80
CA LEU A 37 8.05 -9.99 9.72
C LEU A 37 6.58 -9.59 9.61
N ALA A 38 5.79 -10.25 8.75
CA ALA A 38 4.39 -9.91 8.56
C ALA A 38 3.56 -10.17 9.83
N ARG A 39 3.70 -11.37 10.41
CA ARG A 39 2.92 -11.87 11.54
C ARG A 39 3.32 -11.24 12.87
N ASN A 40 4.62 -11.24 13.17
CA ASN A 40 5.13 -10.88 14.48
C ASN A 40 5.59 -9.42 14.57
N SER A 41 5.63 -8.70 13.45
CA SER A 41 5.95 -7.27 13.44
C SER A 41 4.88 -6.39 12.79
N MET A 42 4.58 -6.59 11.51
CA MET A 42 3.76 -5.64 10.75
C MET A 42 2.27 -5.68 11.14
N LEU A 43 1.71 -6.87 11.44
CA LEU A 43 0.33 -6.97 11.95
C LEU A 43 0.18 -6.30 13.32
N PRO A 44 1.02 -6.59 14.35
CA PRO A 44 0.88 -5.91 15.63
C PRO A 44 1.01 -4.38 15.53
N LEU A 45 1.87 -3.87 14.64
CA LEU A 45 1.95 -2.43 14.37
C LEU A 45 0.66 -1.88 13.74
N ALA A 46 0.08 -2.60 12.77
CA ALA A 46 -1.21 -2.24 12.17
C ALA A 46 -2.34 -2.27 13.20
N ALA A 47 -2.42 -3.32 14.02
CA ALA A 47 -3.41 -3.46 15.09
C ALA A 47 -3.29 -2.34 16.13
N ALA A 48 -2.08 -1.96 16.54
CA ALA A 48 -1.84 -0.93 17.54
C ALA A 48 -2.46 0.43 17.18
N THR A 49 -2.72 0.71 15.90
CA THR A 49 -3.36 1.96 15.46
C THR A 49 -4.81 2.10 15.95
N PHE A 50 -5.49 0.99 16.26
CA PHE A 50 -6.84 0.99 16.84
C PHE A 50 -6.83 1.32 18.34
N SER A 51 -5.65 1.35 18.98
CA SER A 51 -5.50 1.72 20.38
C SER A 51 -5.52 3.23 20.59
N LYS A 52 -6.17 3.68 21.67
CA LYS A 52 -6.00 5.05 22.19
C LYS A 52 -4.64 5.28 22.84
N ASN A 53 -3.88 4.22 23.11
CA ASN A 53 -2.52 4.29 23.64
C ASN A 53 -1.61 3.24 22.98
N PRO A 54 -1.21 3.45 21.71
CA PRO A 54 -0.36 2.51 20.97
C PRO A 54 0.99 2.23 21.64
N GLN A 55 1.47 3.09 22.54
CA GLN A 55 2.70 2.86 23.30
C GLN A 55 2.63 1.56 24.12
N HIS A 56 1.45 1.15 24.60
CA HIS A 56 1.32 -0.10 25.34
C HIS A 56 1.65 -1.31 24.44
N CYS A 57 1.05 -1.38 23.25
CA CYS A 57 1.33 -2.40 22.24
C CYS A 57 2.82 -2.41 21.84
N LEU A 58 3.37 -1.22 21.59
CA LEU A 58 4.78 -1.06 21.19
C LEU A 58 5.75 -1.54 22.27
N THR A 59 5.42 -1.32 23.55
CA THR A 59 6.24 -1.75 24.68
C THR A 59 6.22 -3.27 24.82
N ASN A 60 5.05 -3.88 24.69
CA ASN A 60 4.83 -5.31 24.91
C ASN A 60 5.56 -6.18 23.87
N ILE A 61 5.61 -5.74 22.62
CA ILE A 61 6.16 -6.55 21.52
C ILE A 61 7.57 -6.10 21.12
N PHE A 62 7.78 -4.80 20.97
CA PHE A 62 9.01 -4.28 20.33
C PHE A 62 9.98 -3.61 21.29
N LYS A 63 9.54 -3.31 22.53
CA LYS A 63 10.19 -2.29 23.38
C LYS A 63 10.38 -0.96 22.62
N GLY A 64 9.41 -0.65 21.75
CA GLY A 64 9.43 0.50 20.86
C GLY A 64 8.99 1.79 21.56
N THR A 65 9.20 2.92 20.90
CA THR A 65 8.77 4.23 21.40
C THR A 65 7.84 4.88 20.38
N LEU A 66 6.59 5.12 20.79
CA LEU A 66 5.64 5.98 20.10
C LEU A 66 6.20 7.40 20.05
N LYS A 67 6.17 8.01 18.87
CA LYS A 67 6.67 9.37 18.67
C LYS A 67 5.52 10.35 18.55
N ARG A 68 4.58 10.04 17.67
CA ARG A 68 3.37 10.83 17.51
C ARG A 68 2.20 9.93 17.12
N GLN A 69 1.06 10.13 17.76
CA GLN A 69 -0.23 9.64 17.28
C GLN A 69 -1.00 10.84 16.73
N ILE A 70 -1.53 10.68 15.52
CA ILE A 70 -2.28 11.70 14.80
C ILE A 70 -3.71 11.19 14.69
N GLU A 71 -4.67 12.05 15.02
CA GLU A 71 -6.08 11.80 14.77
C GLU A 71 -6.69 13.06 14.19
N VAL A 72 -7.31 12.93 13.01
CA VAL A 72 -7.90 14.03 12.25
C VAL A 72 -9.29 13.64 11.79
N LYS A 73 -10.17 14.62 11.61
CA LYS A 73 -11.45 14.39 10.94
C LYS A 73 -11.18 14.19 9.45
N CYS A 74 -11.59 13.06 8.90
CA CYS A 74 -11.39 12.75 7.49
C CYS A 74 -12.69 12.42 6.75
N ASP A 75 -13.83 12.44 7.46
CA ASP A 75 -15.15 12.29 6.87
C ASP A 75 -15.98 13.58 7.01
N GLY A 76 -16.67 13.94 5.92
CA GLY A 76 -17.62 15.05 5.84
C GLY A 76 -19.08 14.67 6.13
N PHE A 77 -19.41 13.39 6.25
CA PHE A 77 -20.78 12.89 6.37
C PHE A 77 -21.20 12.57 7.81
N ASN A 78 -20.36 11.90 8.61
CA ASN A 78 -20.69 11.39 9.94
C ASN A 78 -19.69 11.80 11.04
N GLY A 79 -18.60 12.50 10.69
CA GLY A 79 -17.63 13.01 11.66
C GLY A 79 -16.59 11.98 12.12
N ASP A 80 -16.40 10.92 11.34
CA ASP A 80 -15.37 9.91 11.58
C ASP A 80 -13.95 10.47 11.49
N THR A 81 -13.05 9.83 12.23
CA THR A 81 -11.64 10.22 12.30
C THR A 81 -10.74 9.21 11.60
N CYS A 82 -9.74 9.73 10.91
CA CYS A 82 -8.60 8.98 10.42
C CYS A 82 -7.46 9.14 11.40
N SER A 83 -6.70 8.07 11.60
CA SER A 83 -5.60 8.07 12.53
C SER A 83 -4.41 7.30 11.99
N GLY A 84 -3.25 7.63 12.52
CA GLY A 84 -2.04 6.87 12.35
C GLY A 84 -1.00 7.30 13.37
N PHE A 85 0.11 6.59 13.42
CA PHE A 85 1.20 6.96 14.30
C PHE A 85 2.56 6.77 13.64
N THR A 86 3.53 7.46 14.21
CA THR A 86 4.96 7.23 13.99
C THR A 86 5.59 6.62 15.24
N ALA A 87 6.52 5.69 15.05
CA ALA A 87 7.26 5.08 16.15
C ALA A 87 8.71 4.78 15.75
N VAL A 88 9.55 4.51 16.76
CA VAL A 88 10.92 4.04 16.55
C VAL A 88 11.11 2.72 17.28
N LEU A 89 11.66 1.75 16.55
CA LEU A 89 12.01 0.43 17.05
C LEU A 89 13.54 0.31 17.04
N LEU A 90 14.17 0.52 18.20
CA LEU A 90 15.64 0.59 18.29
C LEU A 90 16.31 -0.77 18.00
N THR A 91 15.72 -1.86 18.46
CA THR A 91 16.26 -3.22 18.26
C THR A 91 16.22 -3.62 16.78
N GLN A 92 15.12 -3.30 16.10
CA GLN A 92 14.91 -3.59 14.68
C GLN A 92 15.59 -2.57 13.76
N LYS A 93 16.08 -1.45 14.32
CA LYS A 93 16.55 -0.27 13.58
C LYS A 93 15.52 0.17 12.53
N ALA A 94 14.28 0.38 12.98
CA ALA A 94 13.18 0.77 12.11
C ALA A 94 12.47 2.04 12.60
N ILE A 95 12.13 2.93 11.66
CA ILE A 95 11.11 3.96 11.83
C ILE A 95 9.81 3.36 11.32
N VAL A 96 8.73 3.51 12.08
CA VAL A 96 7.41 2.98 11.72
C VAL A 96 6.48 4.13 11.36
N ILE A 97 5.71 3.95 10.28
CA ILE A 97 4.48 4.68 10.01
C ILE A 97 3.36 3.65 9.94
N SER A 98 2.31 3.83 10.74
CA SER A 98 1.15 2.97 10.67
C SER A 98 -0.17 3.74 10.64
N PHE A 99 -1.13 3.25 9.85
CA PHE A 99 -2.43 3.88 9.65
C PHE A 99 -3.56 2.98 10.13
N ARG A 100 -4.55 3.61 10.77
CA ARG A 100 -5.75 2.96 11.29
C ARG A 100 -6.74 2.66 10.17
N GLY A 101 -7.33 1.47 10.22
CA GLY A 101 -8.53 1.14 9.45
C GLY A 101 -9.78 1.76 10.06
N THR A 102 -10.94 1.24 9.67
CA THR A 102 -12.24 1.67 10.20
C THR A 102 -12.81 0.56 11.08
N ASP A 103 -13.33 0.90 12.27
CA ASP A 103 -13.94 -0.07 13.18
C ASP A 103 -15.33 -0.57 12.69
N ALA A 104 -15.95 0.16 11.77
CA ALA A 104 -17.28 -0.11 11.23
C ALA A 104 -17.24 -0.54 9.75
N VAL A 105 -16.46 -1.57 9.42
CA VAL A 105 -16.22 -2.02 8.03
C VAL A 105 -17.50 -2.32 7.24
N LEU A 106 -18.56 -2.83 7.87
CA LEU A 106 -19.84 -3.06 7.20
C LEU A 106 -20.52 -1.76 6.77
N GLN A 107 -20.61 -0.78 7.68
CA GLN A 107 -21.15 0.55 7.36
C GLN A 107 -20.29 1.24 6.29
N LEU A 108 -18.98 1.08 6.42
CA LEU A 108 -18.01 1.58 5.47
C LEU A 108 -18.24 1.00 4.06
N ILE A 109 -18.51 -0.30 3.90
CA ILE A 109 -18.74 -0.90 2.57
C ILE A 109 -19.99 -0.32 1.88
N GLU A 110 -21.07 -0.08 2.63
CA GLU A 110 -22.30 0.53 2.10
C GLU A 110 -22.08 1.99 1.71
N GLU A 111 -21.35 2.75 2.53
CA GLU A 111 -21.04 4.16 2.28
C GLU A 111 -19.97 4.35 1.18
N LEU A 112 -19.08 3.37 1.00
CA LEU A 112 -17.95 3.46 0.08
C LEU A 112 -18.30 3.17 -1.39
N GLU A 113 -19.46 2.59 -1.73
CA GLU A 113 -19.79 2.37 -3.16
C GLU A 113 -19.76 3.68 -3.98
N GLU A 114 -20.24 4.79 -3.41
CA GLU A 114 -20.13 6.10 -4.05
C GLU A 114 -18.72 6.68 -3.95
N ALA A 115 -18.05 6.53 -2.81
CA ALA A 115 -16.67 6.99 -2.61
C ALA A 115 -15.67 6.30 -3.55
N PHE A 116 -16.00 5.09 -3.99
CA PHE A 116 -15.20 4.28 -4.90
C PHE A 116 -15.30 4.69 -6.36
N LYS A 117 -16.27 5.53 -6.74
CA LYS A 117 -16.37 6.02 -8.12
C LYS A 117 -15.38 7.14 -8.44
N ALA A 118 -14.93 7.88 -7.42
CA ALA A 118 -14.06 9.03 -7.61
C ALA A 118 -12.59 8.64 -7.55
N GLN A 119 -11.86 8.92 -8.64
CA GLN A 119 -10.41 8.81 -8.72
C GLN A 119 -9.78 10.20 -8.87
N VAL A 120 -8.54 10.34 -8.39
CA VAL A 120 -7.76 11.58 -8.49
C VAL A 120 -6.33 11.26 -8.96
N PRO A 121 -5.70 12.13 -9.78
CA PRO A 121 -4.32 11.93 -10.18
C PRO A 121 -3.39 11.82 -8.97
N PHE A 122 -2.52 10.81 -8.96
CA PHE A 122 -1.53 10.64 -7.92
C PHE A 122 -0.18 11.23 -8.35
N PRO A 123 0.59 11.89 -7.46
CA PRO A 123 1.85 12.53 -7.83
C PRO A 123 2.90 11.61 -8.47
N ALA A 124 2.81 10.30 -8.22
CA ALA A 124 3.72 9.31 -8.77
C ALA A 124 3.28 8.77 -10.16
N GLY A 125 2.09 9.15 -10.62
CA GLY A 125 1.49 8.65 -11.86
C GLY A 125 0.21 7.86 -11.61
N GLY A 126 -0.61 7.76 -12.66
CA GLY A 126 -1.93 7.15 -12.59
C GLY A 126 -2.91 7.92 -11.70
N ASN A 127 -4.00 7.25 -11.36
CA ASN A 127 -5.01 7.76 -10.45
C ASN A 127 -5.21 6.81 -9.27
N VAL A 128 -5.56 7.38 -8.13
CA VAL A 128 -5.88 6.65 -6.90
C VAL A 128 -7.29 7.00 -6.46
N ASN A 129 -7.89 6.16 -5.61
CA ASN A 129 -9.19 6.48 -5.05
C ASN A 129 -9.12 7.79 -4.24
N LEU A 130 -10.07 8.70 -4.50
CA LEU A 130 -10.10 10.03 -3.88
C LEU A 130 -10.25 9.96 -2.35
N TYR A 131 -11.09 9.06 -1.84
CA TYR A 131 -11.31 8.91 -0.40
C TYR A 131 -10.05 8.44 0.31
N PHE A 132 -9.39 7.40 -0.21
CA PHE A 132 -8.12 6.92 0.35
C PHE A 132 -7.02 7.99 0.30
N TYR A 133 -6.96 8.75 -0.80
CA TYR A 133 -5.99 9.82 -0.96
C TYR A 133 -6.20 10.96 0.04
N ASN A 134 -7.44 11.41 0.23
CA ASN A 134 -7.77 12.45 1.19
C ASN A 134 -7.48 11.99 2.63
N ALA A 135 -7.92 10.77 3.00
CA ALA A 135 -7.64 10.20 4.31
C ALA A 135 -6.12 10.16 4.60
N PHE A 136 -5.32 9.68 3.64
CA PHE A 136 -3.86 9.70 3.74
C PHE A 136 -3.34 11.13 3.92
N LEU A 137 -3.74 12.07 3.07
CA LEU A 137 -3.24 13.45 3.12
C LEU A 137 -3.63 14.17 4.41
N ASP A 138 -4.82 13.93 4.94
CA ASP A 138 -5.28 14.56 6.19
C ASP A 138 -4.41 14.12 7.37
N VAL A 139 -4.12 12.82 7.48
CA VAL A 139 -3.22 12.31 8.53
C VAL A 139 -1.78 12.77 8.28
N TRP A 140 -1.32 12.72 7.02
CA TRP A 140 0.02 13.13 6.61
C TRP A 140 0.30 14.59 6.97
N ASN A 141 -0.62 15.48 6.58
CA ASN A 141 -0.55 16.93 6.81
C ASN A 141 -0.94 17.32 8.24
N GLY A 142 -1.64 16.45 8.98
CA GLY A 142 -1.95 16.61 10.41
C GLY A 142 -0.74 16.55 11.36
N GLY A 143 0.48 16.44 10.80
CA GLY A 143 1.75 16.47 11.53
C GLY A 143 2.55 15.17 11.47
N MET A 144 2.04 14.14 10.79
CA MET A 144 2.79 12.90 10.57
C MET A 144 4.01 13.13 9.68
N LYS A 145 3.89 13.96 8.62
CA LYS A 145 5.01 14.34 7.75
C LYS A 145 6.18 14.92 8.53
N ASP A 146 5.90 15.92 9.38
CA ASP A 146 6.94 16.65 10.11
C ASP A 146 7.64 15.75 11.14
N ASP A 147 6.88 14.88 11.81
CA ASP A 147 7.44 13.90 12.74
C ASP A 147 8.29 12.87 12.00
N PHE A 148 7.79 12.28 10.90
CA PHE A 148 8.55 11.36 10.06
C PHE A 148 9.88 11.96 9.58
N LEU A 149 9.87 13.19 9.06
CA LEU A 149 11.10 13.86 8.59
C LEU A 149 12.08 14.11 9.75
N THR A 150 11.57 14.39 10.94
CA THR A 150 12.39 14.51 12.16
C THR A 150 13.06 13.16 12.50
N LEU A 151 12.29 12.07 12.52
CA LEU A 151 12.80 10.74 12.83
C LEU A 151 13.82 10.26 11.80
N LYS A 152 13.55 10.47 10.50
CA LYS A 152 14.49 10.15 9.42
C LYS A 152 15.86 10.78 9.67
N ASN A 153 15.89 12.05 10.06
CA ASN A 153 17.15 12.76 10.32
C ASN A 153 17.82 12.32 11.61
N GLN A 154 17.04 11.95 12.64
CA GLN A 154 17.56 11.49 13.93
C GLN A 154 18.13 10.07 13.87
N TYR A 155 17.62 9.21 12.99
CA TYR A 155 17.97 7.79 12.92
C TYR A 155 18.49 7.40 11.52
N PRO A 156 19.66 7.93 11.09
CA PRO A 156 20.25 7.56 9.81
C PRO A 156 20.57 6.06 9.75
N GLY A 157 20.29 5.43 8.62
CA GLY A 157 20.51 4.00 8.39
C GLY A 157 19.51 3.08 9.11
N TYR A 158 18.38 3.63 9.57
CA TYR A 158 17.21 2.84 9.95
C TYR A 158 16.37 2.57 8.70
N ALA A 159 15.68 1.43 8.66
CA ALA A 159 14.67 1.15 7.64
C ALA A 159 13.37 1.90 7.95
N LEU A 160 12.55 2.13 6.93
CA LEU A 160 11.19 2.62 7.09
C LEU A 160 10.20 1.45 6.95
N TRP A 161 9.41 1.19 7.97
CA TRP A 161 8.33 0.20 7.96
C TRP A 161 7.00 0.93 7.86
N VAL A 162 6.21 0.59 6.83
CA VAL A 162 4.89 1.17 6.59
C VAL A 162 3.85 0.05 6.60
N THR A 163 2.80 0.20 7.39
CA THR A 163 1.78 -0.85 7.54
C THR A 163 0.41 -0.30 7.90
N GLY A 164 -0.61 -1.07 7.62
CA GLY A 164 -1.99 -0.76 7.98
C GLY A 164 -2.92 -1.92 7.63
N HIS A 165 -4.12 -1.85 8.17
CA HIS A 165 -5.21 -2.80 7.90
C HIS A 165 -6.41 -2.06 7.30
N SER A 166 -7.13 -2.70 6.38
CA SER A 166 -8.35 -2.14 5.77
C SER A 166 -8.10 -0.78 5.07
N LEU A 167 -8.85 0.27 5.38
CA LEU A 167 -8.56 1.65 4.94
C LEU A 167 -7.08 2.05 5.21
N GLY A 168 -6.56 1.70 6.38
CA GLY A 168 -5.17 1.98 6.75
C GLY A 168 -4.17 1.29 5.84
N ALA A 169 -4.52 0.13 5.26
CA ALA A 169 -3.69 -0.54 4.26
C ALA A 169 -3.60 0.26 2.95
N ALA A 170 -4.71 0.85 2.48
CA ALA A 170 -4.68 1.71 1.30
C ALA A 170 -3.83 2.98 1.55
N MET A 171 -4.05 3.63 2.72
CA MET A 171 -3.26 4.78 3.14
C MET A 171 -1.76 4.46 3.25
N ALA A 172 -1.40 3.28 3.78
CA ALA A 172 -0.04 2.80 3.87
C ALA A 172 0.63 2.67 2.49
N SER A 173 -0.05 2.08 1.50
CA SER A 173 0.49 1.98 0.14
C SER A 173 0.66 3.34 -0.51
N LEU A 174 -0.31 4.25 -0.35
CA LEU A 174 -0.18 5.63 -0.84
C LEU A 174 0.98 6.37 -0.17
N CYS A 175 1.16 6.20 1.15
CA CYS A 175 2.24 6.80 1.90
C CYS A 175 3.62 6.32 1.42
N ALA A 176 3.80 5.01 1.25
CA ALA A 176 5.05 4.44 0.75
C ALA A 176 5.37 4.94 -0.67
N SER A 177 4.38 4.91 -1.57
CA SER A 177 4.53 5.47 -2.92
C SER A 177 4.90 6.95 -2.90
N TYR A 178 4.20 7.74 -2.07
CA TYR A 178 4.45 9.17 -1.98
C TYR A 178 5.86 9.48 -1.49
N ILE A 179 6.29 8.85 -0.38
CA ILE A 179 7.62 9.04 0.21
C ILE A 179 8.72 8.72 -0.79
N ILE A 180 8.60 7.63 -1.54
CA ILE A 180 9.58 7.24 -2.56
C ILE A 180 9.55 8.22 -3.73
N ASN A 181 8.36 8.56 -4.25
CA ASN A 181 8.22 9.46 -5.39
C ASN A 181 8.83 10.84 -5.14
N VAL A 182 8.62 11.40 -3.94
CA VAL A 182 9.17 12.72 -3.57
C VAL A 182 10.62 12.68 -3.11
N GLY A 183 11.24 11.48 -3.05
CA GLY A 183 12.64 11.30 -2.64
C GLY A 183 12.88 11.52 -1.15
N TYR A 184 11.88 11.29 -0.30
CA TYR A 184 12.05 11.40 1.16
C TYR A 184 12.75 10.19 1.78
N PHE A 185 12.81 9.04 1.12
CA PHE A 185 13.49 7.86 1.64
C PHE A 185 14.03 6.99 0.49
N GLU A 186 15.14 6.29 0.73
CA GLU A 186 15.70 5.36 -0.25
C GLU A 186 14.77 4.16 -0.40
N LYS A 187 14.35 3.87 -1.64
CA LYS A 187 13.32 2.85 -1.90
C LYS A 187 13.67 1.45 -1.38
N ASN A 188 14.95 1.09 -1.36
CA ASN A 188 15.42 -0.21 -0.88
C ASN A 188 15.36 -0.34 0.65
N ASP A 189 15.24 0.76 1.37
CA ASP A 189 15.13 0.78 2.83
C ASP A 189 13.68 0.90 3.31
N VAL A 190 12.70 0.94 2.39
CA VAL A 190 11.27 0.93 2.69
C VAL A 190 10.72 -0.49 2.63
N LYS A 191 10.03 -0.92 3.70
CA LYS A 191 9.25 -2.15 3.76
C LYS A 191 7.78 -1.81 3.97
N LEU A 192 6.96 -2.18 2.99
CA LEU A 192 5.51 -2.06 3.05
C LEU A 192 4.88 -3.44 3.19
N VAL A 193 4.11 -3.64 4.25
CA VAL A 193 3.28 -4.83 4.44
C VAL A 193 1.89 -4.36 4.86
N THR A 194 0.86 -4.85 4.19
CA THR A 194 -0.52 -4.43 4.42
C THR A 194 -1.45 -5.62 4.61
N PHE A 195 -2.57 -5.40 5.28
CA PHE A 195 -3.52 -6.45 5.63
C PHE A 195 -4.92 -6.08 5.14
N GLY A 196 -5.54 -6.94 4.33
CA GLY A 196 -6.91 -6.73 3.84
C GLY A 196 -7.01 -5.46 3.01
N GLN A 197 -6.00 -5.19 2.17
CA GLN A 197 -5.93 -3.97 1.40
C GLN A 197 -6.97 -3.94 0.27
N PRO A 198 -7.81 -2.89 0.16
CA PRO A 198 -8.64 -2.67 -1.02
C PRO A 198 -7.82 -2.17 -2.21
N ARG A 199 -8.31 -2.36 -3.45
CA ARG A 199 -7.67 -1.81 -4.65
C ARG A 199 -7.54 -0.30 -4.51
N THR A 200 -6.31 0.19 -4.55
CA THR A 200 -6.01 1.55 -4.11
C THR A 200 -5.95 2.56 -5.27
N GLY A 201 -5.56 2.10 -6.46
CA GLY A 201 -5.48 2.95 -7.66
C GLY A 201 -5.71 2.19 -8.96
N ASP A 202 -5.55 2.88 -10.07
CA ASP A 202 -5.65 2.30 -11.40
C ASP A 202 -4.41 1.49 -11.78
N ALA A 203 -4.47 0.77 -12.90
CA ALA A 203 -3.34 -0.02 -13.42
C ALA A 203 -2.07 0.80 -13.65
N THR A 204 -2.19 2.10 -13.93
CA THR A 204 -1.03 2.97 -14.15
C THR A 204 -0.31 3.24 -12.82
N TRP A 205 -1.06 3.53 -11.76
CA TRP A 205 -0.51 3.67 -10.41
C TRP A 205 0.05 2.36 -9.88
N ALA A 206 -0.67 1.25 -10.06
CA ALA A 206 -0.23 -0.08 -9.62
C ALA A 206 1.11 -0.46 -10.25
N LYS A 207 1.24 -0.29 -11.58
CA LYS A 207 2.50 -0.52 -12.29
C LYS A 207 3.64 0.35 -11.75
N TRP A 208 3.39 1.65 -11.53
CA TRP A 208 4.40 2.53 -10.97
C TRP A 208 4.83 2.08 -9.57
N HIS A 209 3.87 1.64 -8.73
CA HIS A 209 4.13 1.14 -7.39
C HIS A 209 5.05 -0.09 -7.44
N ASP A 210 4.75 -1.06 -8.31
CA ASP A 210 5.52 -2.28 -8.47
C ASP A 210 6.97 -2.05 -8.91
N GLU A 211 7.19 -1.06 -9.78
CA GLU A 211 8.52 -0.69 -10.28
C GLU A 211 9.37 0.06 -9.22
N ASN A 212 8.71 0.73 -8.26
CA ASN A 212 9.37 1.70 -7.38
C ASN A 212 9.35 1.37 -5.90
N VAL A 213 8.50 0.45 -5.43
CA VAL A 213 8.40 0.01 -4.03
C VAL A 213 8.87 -1.45 -3.93
N PRO A 214 10.19 -1.71 -3.81
CA PRO A 214 10.76 -3.05 -4.03
C PRO A 214 10.31 -4.09 -3.01
N TYR A 215 9.97 -3.69 -1.79
CA TYR A 215 9.37 -4.56 -0.79
C TYR A 215 7.96 -4.07 -0.47
N SER A 216 7.00 -4.54 -1.25
CA SER A 216 5.57 -4.29 -1.08
C SER A 216 4.82 -5.62 -1.05
N VAL A 217 4.10 -5.89 0.04
CA VAL A 217 3.34 -7.14 0.24
C VAL A 217 1.94 -6.83 0.71
N ARG A 218 0.94 -7.41 0.05
CA ARG A 218 -0.45 -7.44 0.52
C ARG A 218 -0.76 -8.81 1.11
N VAL A 219 -1.17 -8.88 2.37
CA VAL A 219 -1.62 -10.10 3.01
C VAL A 219 -3.16 -10.15 2.99
N THR A 220 -3.71 -11.21 2.43
CA THR A 220 -5.16 -11.43 2.26
C THR A 220 -5.58 -12.73 2.94
N HIS A 221 -6.81 -12.76 3.47
CA HIS A 221 -7.32 -13.87 4.26
C HIS A 221 -8.63 -14.42 3.71
N SER A 222 -8.62 -15.69 3.31
CA SER A 222 -9.80 -16.51 3.03
C SER A 222 -10.81 -15.77 2.13
N HIS A 223 -11.99 -15.44 2.63
CA HIS A 223 -13.07 -14.83 1.88
C HIS A 223 -13.24 -13.35 2.27
N ASP A 224 -12.16 -12.69 2.70
CA ASP A 224 -12.16 -11.26 2.99
C ASP A 224 -12.69 -10.47 1.77
N ILE A 225 -13.79 -9.75 1.97
CA ILE A 225 -14.42 -8.93 0.93
C ILE A 225 -13.61 -7.69 0.55
N VAL A 226 -12.81 -7.13 1.45
CA VAL A 226 -12.19 -5.81 1.26
C VAL A 226 -11.16 -5.79 0.13
N PRO A 227 -10.29 -6.80 -0.05
CA PRO A 227 -9.44 -6.91 -1.23
C PRO A 227 -10.20 -6.97 -2.56
N HIS A 228 -11.51 -7.25 -2.56
CA HIS A 228 -12.33 -7.26 -3.76
C HIS A 228 -12.93 -5.88 -4.08
N LEU A 229 -12.71 -4.89 -3.21
CA LEU A 229 -13.24 -3.53 -3.32
C LEU A 229 -12.12 -2.52 -3.61
N PRO A 230 -12.40 -1.42 -4.34
CA PRO A 230 -13.47 -1.31 -5.33
C PRO A 230 -13.45 -2.50 -6.31
N PHE A 231 -14.60 -2.84 -6.88
CA PHE A 231 -14.68 -3.95 -7.83
C PHE A 231 -13.81 -3.67 -9.07
N GLY A 232 -13.19 -4.72 -9.65
CA GLY A 232 -12.22 -4.55 -10.76
C GLY A 232 -12.79 -3.88 -12.01
N ASN A 233 -14.10 -3.97 -12.24
CA ASN A 233 -14.78 -3.28 -13.34
C ASN A 233 -14.90 -1.74 -13.14
N MET A 234 -14.49 -1.22 -11.98
CA MET A 234 -14.49 0.22 -11.66
C MET A 234 -13.17 0.92 -12.04
N GLY A 235 -12.26 0.23 -12.75
CA GLY A 235 -10.99 0.83 -13.21
C GLY A 235 -9.91 0.90 -12.13
N TYR A 236 -9.96 -0.02 -11.15
CA TYR A 236 -8.94 -0.18 -10.12
C TYR A 236 -8.21 -1.51 -10.28
N ASN A 237 -6.93 -1.50 -9.93
CA ASN A 237 -6.06 -2.66 -9.94
C ASN A 237 -5.26 -2.72 -8.64
N HIS A 238 -5.04 -3.94 -8.15
CA HIS A 238 -4.01 -4.19 -7.15
C HIS A 238 -2.61 -4.00 -7.72
N HIS A 239 -1.71 -3.50 -6.86
CA HIS A 239 -0.29 -3.69 -7.08
C HIS A 239 0.11 -5.15 -6.76
N MET A 240 1.27 -5.57 -7.26
CA MET A 240 1.78 -6.93 -7.15
C MET A 240 2.15 -7.34 -5.71
N THR A 241 2.41 -8.65 -5.63
CA THR A 241 2.73 -9.48 -4.46
C THR A 241 1.60 -9.57 -3.44
N GLU A 242 0.66 -10.45 -3.75
CA GLU A 242 -0.32 -10.94 -2.79
C GLU A 242 0.20 -12.19 -2.10
N VAL A 243 0.06 -12.22 -0.77
CA VAL A 243 0.25 -13.41 0.05
C VAL A 243 -1.11 -13.79 0.60
N PHE A 244 -1.71 -14.78 -0.06
CA PHE A 244 -3.05 -15.25 0.22
C PHE A 244 -3.03 -16.43 1.16
N PHE A 245 -3.72 -16.30 2.30
CA PHE A 245 -3.98 -17.38 3.22
C PHE A 245 -5.40 -17.92 2.97
N PRO A 246 -5.57 -19.11 2.35
CA PRO A 246 -6.89 -19.65 2.01
C PRO A 246 -7.67 -20.19 3.22
N THR A 247 -7.06 -20.18 4.42
CA THR A 247 -7.58 -20.77 5.65
C THR A 247 -7.29 -19.86 6.84
N ASP A 248 -7.55 -20.32 8.06
CA ASP A 248 -7.56 -19.62 9.35
C ASP A 248 -6.26 -18.92 9.82
N MET A 249 -5.24 -18.83 8.98
CA MET A 249 -3.97 -18.13 9.24
C MET A 249 -3.22 -18.55 10.51
N LYS A 250 -3.46 -19.76 11.04
CA LYS A 250 -2.67 -20.34 12.13
C LYS A 250 -1.19 -20.41 11.75
N VAL A 251 -0.33 -20.57 12.76
CA VAL A 251 1.12 -20.77 12.55
C VAL A 251 1.41 -21.97 11.63
N SER A 252 0.56 -22.99 11.64
CA SER A 252 0.67 -24.17 10.76
C SER A 252 0.03 -23.98 9.38
N SER A 253 -0.67 -22.88 9.14
CA SER A 253 -1.45 -22.67 7.91
C SER A 253 -0.53 -22.28 6.76
N THR A 254 -0.81 -22.84 5.59
CA THR A 254 -0.06 -22.56 4.36
C THR A 254 -0.60 -21.32 3.67
N PHE A 255 0.24 -20.63 2.91
CA PHE A 255 -0.12 -19.49 2.07
C PHE A 255 0.33 -19.67 0.62
N VAL A 256 -0.28 -18.91 -0.28
CA VAL A 256 0.07 -18.82 -1.70
C VAL A 256 0.62 -17.42 -1.98
N VAL A 257 1.77 -17.34 -2.67
CA VAL A 257 2.37 -16.06 -3.08
C VAL A 257 2.10 -15.81 -4.55
N CYS A 258 1.15 -14.94 -4.85
CA CYS A 258 0.85 -14.49 -6.22
C CYS A 258 1.66 -13.25 -6.55
N ALA A 259 2.62 -13.40 -7.45
CA ALA A 259 3.48 -12.32 -7.91
C ALA A 259 2.81 -11.44 -8.99
N ALA A 260 1.77 -11.95 -9.66
CA ALA A 260 0.98 -11.19 -10.64
C ALA A 260 -0.13 -10.40 -9.94
N ASP A 261 -0.55 -9.31 -10.56
CA ASP A 261 -1.76 -8.59 -10.21
C ASP A 261 -3.01 -9.46 -10.45
N GLU A 262 -4.02 -9.29 -9.60
CA GLU A 262 -5.36 -9.90 -9.78
C GLU A 262 -5.35 -11.42 -10.08
N SER A 263 -4.44 -12.18 -9.48
CA SER A 263 -4.26 -13.60 -9.80
C SER A 263 -5.41 -14.48 -9.28
N ASP A 264 -6.04 -15.24 -10.17
CA ASP A 264 -7.07 -16.25 -9.84
C ASP A 264 -6.57 -17.39 -8.91
N SER A 265 -5.24 -17.51 -8.72
CA SER A 265 -4.66 -18.45 -7.74
C SER A 265 -4.66 -17.91 -6.30
N CYS A 266 -4.98 -16.63 -6.11
CA CYS A 266 -5.10 -15.96 -4.82
C CYS A 266 -6.53 -15.41 -4.62
N SER A 267 -6.72 -14.32 -3.88
CA SER A 267 -8.06 -13.87 -3.48
C SER A 267 -8.95 -13.58 -4.68
N ALA A 268 -8.42 -13.10 -5.81
CA ALA A 268 -9.21 -12.82 -7.02
C ALA A 268 -10.00 -14.04 -7.54
N GLY A 269 -9.53 -15.27 -7.27
CA GLY A 269 -10.25 -16.50 -7.61
C GLY A 269 -11.48 -16.80 -6.73
N ILE A 270 -11.62 -16.11 -5.60
CA ILE A 270 -12.74 -16.27 -4.67
C ILE A 270 -13.90 -15.36 -5.11
N THR A 271 -14.91 -15.94 -5.75
CA THR A 271 -16.02 -15.18 -6.35
C THR A 271 -17.34 -15.28 -5.59
N THR A 272 -17.43 -16.16 -4.59
CA THR A 272 -18.65 -16.38 -3.79
C THR A 272 -18.29 -16.52 -2.31
N GLY A 273 -19.25 -16.24 -1.43
CA GLY A 273 -19.05 -16.42 0.02
C GLY A 273 -18.13 -15.38 0.67
N LEU A 274 -17.94 -14.21 0.04
CA LEU A 274 -17.18 -13.10 0.63
C LEU A 274 -17.79 -12.64 1.95
N THR A 275 -16.95 -12.34 2.95
CA THR A 275 -17.38 -11.97 4.31
C THR A 275 -16.53 -10.85 4.90
N VAL A 276 -17.13 -10.07 5.80
CA VAL A 276 -16.39 -9.14 6.67
C VAL A 276 -15.73 -9.87 7.84
N ASN A 277 -16.18 -11.06 8.22
CA ASN A 277 -15.58 -11.77 9.34
C ASN A 277 -14.11 -12.11 9.09
N ASP A 278 -13.79 -12.60 7.89
CA ASP A 278 -12.41 -12.92 7.51
C ASP A 278 -11.55 -11.66 7.42
N HIS A 279 -12.15 -10.51 7.07
CA HIS A 279 -11.47 -9.23 7.09
C HIS A 279 -11.03 -8.78 8.50
N LEU A 280 -11.83 -9.09 9.51
CA LEU A 280 -11.58 -8.67 10.90
C LEU A 280 -10.52 -9.54 11.59
N HIS A 281 -10.16 -10.69 11.02
CA HIS A 281 -9.29 -11.67 11.66
C HIS A 281 -8.03 -11.92 10.84
N TYR A 282 -6.87 -11.66 11.43
CA TYR A 282 -5.56 -11.95 10.82
C TYR A 282 -4.67 -12.63 11.84
N TYR A 283 -4.03 -13.73 11.44
CA TYR A 283 -3.14 -14.54 12.29
C TYR A 283 -3.75 -14.86 13.66
N GLU A 284 -4.99 -15.34 13.69
CA GLU A 284 -5.75 -15.69 14.91
C GLU A 284 -6.15 -14.51 15.80
N HIS A 285 -5.92 -13.27 15.37
CA HIS A 285 -6.31 -12.06 16.11
C HIS A 285 -7.45 -11.32 15.44
N HIS A 286 -8.46 -10.95 16.21
CA HIS A 286 -9.39 -9.90 15.82
C HIS A 286 -8.64 -8.55 15.84
N VAL A 287 -8.34 -7.98 14.67
CA VAL A 287 -7.29 -6.95 14.51
C VAL A 287 -7.49 -5.74 15.42
N SER A 288 -8.66 -5.10 15.38
CA SER A 288 -8.92 -3.89 16.18
C SER A 288 -8.98 -4.19 17.68
N GLY A 289 -9.76 -5.19 18.07
CA GLY A 289 -9.87 -5.65 19.46
C GLY A 289 -8.53 -6.05 20.09
N TRP A 290 -7.64 -6.70 19.32
CA TRP A 290 -6.30 -7.05 19.79
C TRP A 290 -5.45 -5.80 20.05
N GLY A 291 -5.43 -4.85 19.11
CA GLY A 291 -4.74 -3.57 19.29
C GLY A 291 -5.27 -2.73 20.46
N GLN A 292 -6.59 -2.69 20.63
CA GLN A 292 -7.24 -1.98 21.75
C GLN A 292 -6.89 -2.58 23.11
N ALA A 293 -6.64 -3.89 23.18
CA ALA A 293 -6.28 -4.58 24.42
C ALA A 293 -4.85 -4.26 24.91
N GLY A 294 -3.95 -3.85 24.00
CA GLY A 294 -2.58 -3.44 24.34
C GLY A 294 -1.53 -4.50 24.06
#